data_AF-A0A3M2AA64-F1
#
_entry.id   AF-A0A3M2AA64-F1
#
_cell.length_a   1.000
_cell.length_b   1.000
_cell.length_c   1.000
_cell.angle_alpha   90.00
_cell.angle_beta   90.00
_cell.angle_gamma   90.00
#
_symmetry.space_group_name_H-M   'P 1'
#
loop_
_entity.id
_entity.type
_entity.pdbx_description
1 polymer ?
#
loop_
_entity_poly.entity_id
_entity_poly.type
_entity_poly.pdbx_seq_one_letter_code
_entity_poly.pdbx_strand_id
1 'polypeptide(L)'
;MVAKWDEREIYRRICERFVEGVADLEALVVDDTGFPKKGRFSPGVQRQYSGTLGRRDNCQIAVSLHLAAPTAGACIGMRLFLPELWNEDEERRRRAKIPDDVRHREKWRLALDMLDERAEWGIPVECVLADAAYGDVRAFRAGLEERGFTY
;
A
#
# COMPACT_ATOMS: atom_id res chain seq x y z
N MET A 1 -14.51 -10.34 -24.97
CA MET A 1 -14.47 -9.23 -23.99
C MET A 1 -13.58 -9.66 -22.84
N VAL A 2 -12.48 -8.94 -22.58
CA VAL A 2 -11.77 -9.09 -21.31
C VAL A 2 -12.57 -8.29 -20.29
N ALA A 3 -13.01 -8.90 -19.19
CA ALA A 3 -13.67 -8.17 -18.11
C ALA A 3 -12.76 -7.01 -17.67
N LYS A 4 -13.30 -5.79 -17.59
CA LYS A 4 -12.55 -4.66 -17.01
C LYS A 4 -12.37 -4.96 -15.52
N TRP A 5 -11.12 -5.20 -15.13
CA TRP A 5 -10.72 -5.34 -13.74
C TRP A 5 -10.63 -3.95 -13.12
N ASP A 6 -11.48 -3.67 -12.15
CA ASP A 6 -11.40 -2.46 -11.33
C ASP A 6 -10.84 -2.86 -9.96
N GLU A 7 -9.61 -2.44 -9.69
CA GLU A 7 -8.92 -2.75 -8.43
C GLU A 7 -9.67 -2.19 -7.21
N ARG A 8 -10.21 -0.97 -7.33
CA ARG A 8 -10.90 -0.30 -6.21
C ARG A 8 -12.16 -1.08 -5.84
N GLU A 9 -12.91 -1.51 -6.84
CA GLU A 9 -14.12 -2.31 -6.66
C GLU A 9 -13.82 -3.65 -5.98
N ILE A 10 -12.69 -4.27 -6.30
CA ILE A 10 -12.31 -5.56 -5.70
C ILE A 10 -11.96 -5.40 -4.23
N TYR A 11 -11.14 -4.40 -3.88
CA TYR A 11 -10.82 -4.16 -2.49
C TYR A 11 -12.03 -3.70 -1.67
N ARG A 12 -12.95 -2.91 -2.26
CA ARG A 12 -14.21 -2.54 -1.62
C ARG A 12 -15.01 -3.80 -1.26
N ARG A 13 -15.17 -4.74 -2.21
CA ARG A 13 -15.88 -6.01 -1.96
C ARG A 13 -15.19 -6.91 -0.93
N ILE A 14 -13.85 -6.95 -0.93
CA ILE A 14 -13.09 -7.68 0.10
C ILE A 14 -13.38 -7.07 1.47
N CYS A 15 -13.32 -5.74 1.57
CA CYS A 15 -13.61 -5.00 2.79
C CYS A 15 -15.03 -5.28 3.29
N GLU A 16 -16.04 -5.12 2.44
CA GLU A 16 -17.44 -5.38 2.79
C GLU A 16 -17.64 -6.79 3.31
N ARG A 17 -17.12 -7.79 2.59
CA ARG A 17 -17.28 -9.19 2.99
C ARG A 17 -16.52 -9.53 4.28
N PHE A 18 -15.40 -8.85 4.54
CA PHE A 18 -14.66 -9.01 5.77
C PHE A 18 -15.42 -8.40 6.95
N VAL A 19 -15.90 -7.16 6.81
CA VAL A 19 -16.68 -6.44 7.84
C VAL A 19 -18.00 -7.17 8.15
N GLU A 20 -18.65 -7.78 7.16
CA GLU A 20 -19.86 -8.61 7.37
C GLU A 20 -19.57 -9.90 8.15
N GLY A 21 -18.38 -10.46 7.99
CA GLY A 21 -18.04 -11.81 8.47
C GLY A 21 -17.18 -11.84 9.73
N VAL A 22 -16.59 -10.71 10.14
CA VAL A 22 -15.61 -10.63 11.22
C VAL A 22 -16.02 -9.54 12.20
N ALA A 23 -16.23 -9.95 13.46
CA ALA A 23 -16.49 -9.04 14.56
C ALA A 23 -15.19 -8.45 15.12
N ASP A 24 -15.33 -7.43 15.98
CA ASP A 24 -14.24 -6.85 16.76
C ASP A 24 -13.06 -6.38 15.90
N LEU A 25 -13.36 -5.56 14.89
CA LEU A 25 -12.32 -4.89 14.11
C LEU A 25 -11.54 -3.92 15.02
N GLU A 26 -10.22 -4.04 15.05
CA GLU A 26 -9.37 -3.31 16.01
C GLU A 26 -8.48 -2.26 15.34
N ALA A 27 -7.93 -2.57 14.16
CA ALA A 27 -6.92 -1.70 13.55
C ALA A 27 -6.89 -1.76 12.02
N LEU A 28 -6.44 -0.66 11.44
CA LEU A 28 -5.94 -0.55 10.08
C LEU A 28 -4.42 -0.73 10.13
N VAL A 29 -3.88 -1.70 9.38
CA VAL A 29 -2.45 -2.01 9.42
C VAL A 29 -1.79 -1.63 8.09
N VAL A 30 -0.77 -0.78 8.17
CA VAL A 30 0.07 -0.38 7.03
C VAL A 30 1.39 -1.14 7.10
N ASP A 31 1.76 -1.81 6.00
CA ASP A 31 3.03 -2.54 5.90
C ASP A 31 3.58 -2.59 4.47
N ASP A 32 4.89 -2.75 4.36
CA ASP A 32 5.62 -2.93 3.11
C ASP A 32 5.75 -4.42 2.75
N THR A 33 5.14 -4.83 1.64
CA THR A 33 5.32 -6.18 1.11
C THR A 33 6.31 -6.19 -0.06
N GLY A 34 7.35 -7.02 0.04
CA GLY A 34 8.38 -7.15 -0.99
C GLY A 34 8.19 -8.37 -1.90
N PHE A 35 8.30 -8.15 -3.21
CA PHE A 35 8.19 -9.18 -4.23
C PHE A 35 9.52 -9.37 -4.96
N PRO A 36 10.21 -10.52 -4.81
CA PRO A 36 11.48 -10.78 -5.48
C PRO A 36 11.30 -10.75 -6.99
N LYS A 37 12.19 -10.05 -7.71
CA LYS A 37 12.14 -9.95 -9.17
C LYS A 37 13.53 -10.03 -9.79
N LYS A 38 13.59 -10.45 -11.05
CA LYS A 38 14.81 -10.44 -11.87
C LYS A 38 14.67 -9.43 -13.01
N GLY A 39 15.82 -8.95 -13.49
CA GLY A 39 15.87 -7.97 -14.58
C GLY A 39 15.48 -6.55 -14.15
N ARG A 40 15.33 -5.67 -15.14
CA ARG A 40 15.11 -4.22 -14.96
C ARG A 40 13.79 -3.68 -15.51
N PHE A 41 12.98 -4.50 -16.17
CA PHE A 41 11.79 -4.03 -16.89
C PHE A 41 10.45 -4.27 -16.19
N SER A 42 10.44 -4.97 -15.04
CA SER A 42 9.21 -5.07 -14.20
C SER A 42 8.94 -3.72 -13.53
N PRO A 43 7.69 -3.21 -13.50
CA PRO A 43 7.36 -1.90 -12.92
C PRO A 43 7.90 -1.73 -11.50
N GLY A 44 8.56 -0.62 -11.17
CA GLY A 44 9.05 -0.38 -9.80
C GLY A 44 10.19 -1.29 -9.32
N VAL A 45 10.72 -2.19 -10.17
CA VAL A 45 11.83 -3.06 -9.76
C VAL A 45 13.13 -2.29 -9.57
N GLN A 46 13.79 -2.53 -8.43
CA GLN A 46 15.11 -1.99 -8.09
C GLN A 46 15.79 -2.86 -7.01
N ARG A 47 17.12 -2.76 -6.90
CA ARG A 47 17.86 -3.20 -5.70
C ARG A 47 17.54 -2.30 -4.51
N GLN A 48 16.66 -2.78 -3.64
CA GLN A 48 16.20 -2.09 -2.43
C GLN A 48 16.03 -3.08 -1.28
N TYR A 49 15.90 -2.59 -0.05
CA TYR A 49 15.63 -3.47 1.09
C TYR A 49 14.21 -4.03 0.98
N SER A 50 14.07 -5.33 1.18
CA SER A 50 12.77 -6.00 1.27
C SER A 50 12.70 -6.71 2.62
N GLY A 51 11.71 -6.34 3.43
CA GLY A 51 11.44 -7.00 4.72
C GLY A 51 11.17 -8.49 4.53
N THR A 52 10.38 -8.85 3.51
CA THR A 52 10.07 -10.24 3.13
C THR A 52 11.32 -11.07 2.80
N LEU A 53 12.34 -10.45 2.23
CA LEU A 53 13.62 -11.12 1.92
C LEU A 53 14.67 -11.00 3.04
N GLY A 54 14.43 -10.14 4.03
CA GLY A 54 15.40 -9.81 5.09
C GLY A 54 16.69 -9.17 4.59
N ARG A 55 16.75 -8.69 3.34
CA ARG A 55 17.99 -8.18 2.72
C ARG A 55 17.71 -7.21 1.58
N ARG A 56 18.77 -6.53 1.13
CA ARG A 56 18.77 -5.75 -0.12
C ARG A 56 18.91 -6.68 -1.32
N ASP A 57 17.90 -6.74 -2.16
CA ASP A 57 17.91 -7.49 -3.41
C ASP A 57 17.03 -6.80 -4.45
N ASN A 58 17.08 -7.29 -5.68
CA ASN A 58 16.22 -6.79 -6.73
C ASN A 58 14.76 -7.23 -6.48
N CYS A 59 13.89 -6.27 -6.21
CA CYS A 59 12.49 -6.53 -5.85
C CYS A 59 11.60 -5.34 -6.21
N GLN A 60 10.30 -5.61 -6.23
CA GLN A 60 9.25 -4.60 -6.13
C GLN A 60 8.81 -4.50 -4.68
N ILE A 61 8.36 -3.33 -4.24
CA ILE A 61 7.74 -3.14 -2.94
C ILE A 61 6.32 -2.62 -3.18
N ALA A 62 5.34 -3.14 -2.47
CA ALA A 62 4.01 -2.55 -2.38
C ALA A 62 3.76 -2.09 -0.94
N VAL A 63 3.18 -0.90 -0.80
CA VAL A 63 2.55 -0.49 0.45
C VAL A 63 1.19 -1.17 0.50
N SER A 64 0.89 -1.84 1.60
CA SER A 64 -0.35 -2.59 1.80
C SER A 64 -1.13 -2.03 2.98
N LEU A 65 -2.46 -2.06 2.86
CA LEU A 65 -3.40 -1.66 3.91
C LEU A 65 -4.28 -2.85 4.25
N HIS A 66 -4.35 -3.21 5.52
CA HIS A 66 -5.12 -4.35 6.00
C HIS A 66 -6.10 -3.93 7.09
N LEU A 67 -7.23 -4.62 7.16
CA LEU A 67 -8.05 -4.67 8.37
C LEU A 67 -7.57 -5.79 9.25
N ALA A 68 -7.51 -5.54 10.55
CA ALA A 68 -7.15 -6.51 11.56
C ALA A 68 -8.23 -6.61 12.63
N ALA A 69 -8.50 -7.85 13.01
CA ALA A 69 -9.30 -8.25 14.17
C ALA A 69 -8.55 -9.40 14.88
N PRO A 70 -8.90 -9.73 16.13
CA PRO A 70 -8.23 -10.81 16.87
C PRO A 70 -8.27 -12.17 16.17
N THR A 71 -9.29 -12.41 15.34
CA THR A 71 -9.55 -13.71 14.72
C THR A 71 -9.18 -13.76 13.23
N ALA A 72 -8.96 -12.62 12.57
CA ALA A 72 -8.71 -12.56 11.14
C ALA A 72 -8.08 -11.23 10.70
N GLY A 73 -7.54 -11.21 9.49
CA GLY A 73 -7.15 -9.98 8.80
C GLY A 73 -7.44 -10.07 7.30
N ALA A 74 -7.59 -8.91 6.65
CA ALA A 74 -7.81 -8.82 5.22
C ALA A 74 -7.07 -7.64 4.59
N CYS A 75 -6.39 -7.90 3.48
CA CYS A 75 -5.80 -6.84 2.65
C CYS A 75 -6.90 -6.10 1.89
N ILE A 76 -7.08 -4.82 2.21
CA ILE A 76 -8.09 -3.93 1.63
C ILE A 76 -7.47 -2.84 0.73
N GLY A 77 -6.17 -2.97 0.44
CA GLY A 77 -5.50 -2.14 -0.55
C GLY A 77 -4.04 -2.50 -0.72
N MET A 78 -3.53 -2.31 -1.94
CA MET A 78 -2.10 -2.28 -2.21
C MET A 78 -1.77 -1.17 -3.21
N ARG A 79 -0.60 -0.55 -3.04
CA ARG A 79 -0.03 0.43 -3.98
C ARG A 79 1.41 0.05 -4.27
N LEU A 80 1.75 -0.10 -5.54
CA LEU A 80 3.14 -0.33 -5.95
C LEU A 80 3.97 0.92 -5.63
N PHE A 81 5.03 0.75 -4.86
CA PHE A 81 6.02 1.80 -4.65
C PHE A 81 6.93 1.91 -5.88
N LEU A 82 6.97 3.10 -6.48
CA LEU A 82 7.84 3.41 -7.60
C LEU A 82 9.09 4.16 -7.08
N PRO A 83 10.30 3.56 -7.12
CA PRO A 83 11.51 4.23 -6.67
C PRO A 83 11.85 5.48 -7.51
N GLU A 84 12.54 6.47 -6.92
CA GLU A 84 12.91 7.73 -7.60
C GLU A 84 13.62 7.53 -8.94
N LEU A 85 14.53 6.55 -9.04
CA LEU A 85 15.26 6.24 -10.27
C LEU A 85 14.36 5.90 -11.47
N TRP A 86 13.10 5.51 -11.23
CA TRP A 86 12.15 5.29 -12.31
C TRP A 86 11.64 6.58 -12.93
N ASN A 87 11.66 7.70 -12.23
CA ASN A 87 11.25 9.00 -12.78
C ASN A 87 12.22 9.51 -13.87
N GLU A 88 13.45 9.00 -13.89
CA GLU A 88 14.52 9.48 -14.77
C GLU A 88 14.54 8.78 -16.15
N ASP A 89 13.78 7.68 -16.32
CA ASP A 89 13.80 6.84 -17.52
C ASP A 89 12.38 6.64 -18.09
N GLU A 90 11.93 7.62 -18.88
CA GLU A 90 10.60 7.62 -19.51
C GLU A 90 10.42 6.45 -20.50
N GLU A 91 11.49 6.01 -21.18
CA GLU A 91 11.42 4.84 -22.07
C GLU A 91 11.14 3.57 -21.27
N ARG A 92 11.84 3.37 -20.15
CA ARG A 92 11.62 2.23 -19.26
C ARG A 92 10.23 2.26 -18.64
N ARG A 93 9.72 3.43 -18.24
CA ARG A 93 8.35 3.62 -17.72
C ARG A 93 7.31 3.21 -18.77
N ARG A 94 7.43 3.73 -19.99
CA ARG A 94 6.53 3.42 -21.10
C ARG A 94 6.54 1.92 -21.44
N ARG A 95 7.72 1.30 -21.51
CA ARG A 95 7.86 -0.14 -21.75
C ARG A 95 7.24 -1.00 -20.64
N ALA A 96 7.35 -0.55 -19.39
CA ALA A 96 6.73 -1.19 -18.23
C ALA A 96 5.22 -0.88 -18.11
N LYS A 97 4.66 -0.05 -19.01
CA LYS A 97 3.26 0.39 -19.02
C LYS A 97 2.84 1.11 -17.74
N ILE A 98 3.76 1.88 -17.15
CA ILE A 98 3.46 2.75 -16.02
C ILE A 98 2.70 3.97 -16.55
N PRO A 99 1.51 4.30 -16.01
CA PRO A 99 0.77 5.49 -16.40
C PRO A 99 1.57 6.81 -16.24
N ASP A 100 1.27 7.79 -17.08
CA ASP A 100 2.00 9.07 -17.14
C ASP A 100 1.77 9.97 -15.93
N ASP A 101 0.78 9.71 -15.11
CA ASP A 101 0.51 10.40 -13.84
C ASP A 101 1.18 9.69 -12.64
N VAL A 102 1.54 8.42 -12.78
CA VAL A 102 2.23 7.66 -11.72
C VAL A 102 3.71 8.05 -11.69
N ARG A 103 4.13 8.69 -10.60
CA ARG A 103 5.51 9.10 -10.30
C ARG A 103 5.94 8.53 -8.94
N HIS A 104 7.24 8.66 -8.63
CA HIS A 104 7.71 8.42 -7.28
C HIS A 104 6.85 9.18 -6.26
N ARG A 105 6.48 8.46 -5.21
CA ARG A 105 5.81 9.00 -4.04
C ARG A 105 6.31 8.23 -2.83
N GLU A 106 6.58 8.94 -1.75
CA GLU A 106 7.07 8.35 -0.53
C GLU A 106 6.04 7.36 0.02
N LYS A 107 6.50 6.24 0.56
CA LYS A 107 5.63 5.16 1.04
C LYS A 107 4.62 5.61 2.08
N TRP A 108 5.03 6.48 3.00
CA TRP A 108 4.13 7.07 4.00
C TRP A 108 3.03 7.94 3.38
N ARG A 109 3.29 8.63 2.26
CA ARG A 109 2.25 9.36 1.54
C ARG A 109 1.31 8.42 0.81
N LEU A 110 1.83 7.34 0.21
CA LEU A 110 0.97 6.29 -0.35
C LEU A 110 0.04 5.69 0.70
N ALA A 111 0.55 5.45 1.92
CA ALA A 111 -0.27 4.97 3.03
C ALA A 111 -1.40 5.95 3.40
N LEU A 112 -1.10 7.24 3.53
CA LEU A 112 -2.12 8.27 3.79
C LEU A 112 -3.16 8.36 2.67
N ASP A 113 -2.73 8.34 1.40
CA ASP A 113 -3.67 8.35 0.27
C ASP A 113 -4.59 7.12 0.29
N MET A 114 -4.03 5.95 0.64
CA MET A 114 -4.82 4.73 0.78
C MET A 114 -5.85 4.86 1.89
N LEU A 115 -5.50 5.44 3.04
CA LEU A 115 -6.46 5.70 4.12
C LEU A 115 -7.58 6.64 3.65
N ASP A 116 -7.25 7.73 2.96
CA ASP A 116 -8.22 8.69 2.43
C ASP A 116 -9.20 8.02 1.44
N GLU A 117 -8.69 7.23 0.50
CA GLU A 117 -9.50 6.53 -0.50
C GLU A 117 -10.47 5.48 0.11
N ARG A 118 -10.12 4.92 1.28
CA ARG A 118 -10.91 3.88 1.98
C ARG A 118 -11.80 4.44 3.08
N ALA A 119 -11.61 5.69 3.49
CA ALA A 119 -12.52 6.37 4.41
C ALA A 119 -13.96 6.38 3.87
N GLU A 120 -14.12 6.44 2.54
CA GLU A 120 -15.42 6.38 1.85
C GLU A 120 -16.16 5.03 2.02
N TRP A 121 -15.50 3.98 2.54
CA TRP A 121 -16.09 2.65 2.68
C TRP A 121 -16.76 2.42 4.04
N GLY A 122 -16.76 3.42 4.94
CA GLY A 122 -17.47 3.36 6.22
C GLY A 122 -16.91 2.33 7.21
N ILE A 123 -15.59 2.10 7.17
CA ILE A 123 -14.89 1.17 8.07
C ILE A 123 -14.88 1.77 9.49
N PRO A 124 -15.43 1.11 10.52
CA PRO A 124 -15.53 1.64 11.87
C PRO A 124 -14.24 1.40 12.68
N VAL A 125 -13.08 1.81 12.15
CA VAL A 125 -11.77 1.61 12.78
C VAL A 125 -10.97 2.91 12.76
N GLU A 126 -10.53 3.34 13.94
CA GLU A 126 -9.83 4.63 14.16
C GLU A 126 -8.38 4.45 14.62
N CYS A 127 -7.89 3.22 14.77
CA CYS A 127 -6.52 2.91 15.14
C CYS A 127 -5.72 2.47 13.92
N VAL A 128 -4.56 3.08 13.69
CA VAL A 128 -3.62 2.72 12.63
C VAL A 128 -2.35 2.13 13.24
N LEU A 129 -1.99 0.93 12.83
CA LEU A 129 -0.71 0.31 13.16
C LEU A 129 0.20 0.34 11.92
N ALA A 130 1.48 0.60 12.12
CA ALA A 130 2.47 0.57 11.05
C ALA A 130 3.83 0.11 11.57
N ASP A 131 4.72 -0.30 10.66
CA ASP A 131 6.11 -0.58 11.04
C ASP A 131 6.83 0.66 11.59
N ALA A 132 7.93 0.44 12.31
CA ALA A 132 8.68 1.51 12.95
C ALA A 132 9.23 2.56 11.96
N ALA A 133 9.53 2.18 10.72
CA ALA A 133 10.03 3.11 9.72
C ALA A 133 8.98 4.15 9.31
N TYR A 134 7.68 3.79 9.34
CA TYR A 134 6.60 4.78 9.23
C TYR A 134 6.52 5.67 10.48
N GLY A 135 6.64 5.10 11.67
CA GLY A 135 6.60 5.82 12.95
C GLY A 135 7.70 6.88 13.10
N ASP A 136 8.88 6.63 12.54
CA ASP A 136 10.00 7.59 12.50
C ASP A 136 9.69 8.83 11.64
N VAL A 137 8.71 8.75 10.73
CA VAL A 137 8.30 9.87 9.87
C VAL A 137 7.31 10.77 10.62
N ARG A 138 7.80 11.89 11.17
CA ARG A 138 6.96 12.91 11.83
C ARG A 138 5.77 13.36 10.98
N ALA A 139 5.96 13.52 9.67
CA ALA A 139 4.90 13.97 8.77
C ALA A 139 3.78 12.92 8.58
N PHE A 140 4.12 11.63 8.67
CA PHE A 140 3.13 10.55 8.61
C PHE A 140 2.24 10.59 9.85
N ARG A 141 2.87 10.66 11.03
CA ARG A 141 2.18 10.78 12.32
C ARG A 141 1.26 12.01 12.38
N ALA A 142 1.75 13.18 11.98
CA ALA A 142 0.92 14.37 11.88
C ALA A 142 -0.25 14.19 10.89
N GLY A 143 -0.01 13.54 9.75
CA GLY A 143 -1.05 13.23 8.77
C GLY A 143 -2.13 12.28 9.29
N LEU A 144 -1.79 11.35 10.18
CA LEU A 144 -2.76 10.49 10.87
C LEU A 144 -3.62 11.31 11.85
N GLU A 145 -3.00 12.17 12.66
CA GLU A 145 -3.70 13.05 13.62
C GLU A 145 -4.68 14.00 12.92
N GLU A 146 -4.26 14.60 11.80
CA GLU A 146 -5.11 15.47 10.97
C GLU A 146 -6.36 14.76 10.44
N ARG A 147 -6.29 13.44 10.26
CA ARG A 147 -7.40 12.58 9.82
C ARG A 147 -8.21 11.99 10.97
N GLY A 148 -7.82 12.27 12.22
CA GLY A 148 -8.49 11.75 13.42
C GLY A 148 -8.09 10.32 13.80
N PHE A 149 -7.04 9.76 13.19
CA PHE A 149 -6.55 8.42 13.56
C PHE A 149 -5.69 8.46 14.83
N THR A 150 -5.87 7.45 15.68
CA THR A 150 -4.92 7.07 16.73
C THR A 150 -3.88 6.10 16.15
N TYR A 151 -2.68 6.03 16.74
CA TYR A 151 -1.58 5.17 16.28
C TYR A 151 -0.54 4.91 17.39
#